data_AF-A0A7V1PRM5-F1
#
_entry.id   AF-A0A7V1PRM5-F1
#
_cell.length_a   1.000
_cell.length_b   1.000
_cell.length_c   1.000
_cell.angle_alpha   90.00
_cell.angle_beta   90.00
_cell.angle_gamma   90.00
#
_symmetry.space_group_name_H-M   'P 1'
#
loop_
_entity.id
_entity.type
_entity.pdbx_description
1 polymer ?
#
loop_
_entity_poly.entity_id
_entity_poly.type
_entity_poly.pdbx_seq_one_letter_code
_entity_poly.pdbx_strand_id
1 'polypeptide(L)'
;MNITAKITGIEYQVKLANELEVFEFSYFEINDLPASCIIKNNNFSFGLSKWVSPKRTRSYPYERVYNTLGCSKRITVIPIIKDEGKKGDRDFIQWDTISLMSLLDVFVVFAFYDKAEKHPTRENKITNQRFENILVKNKISEIKNYHSSALHWNLKEIEKTFPKLIQKTKISYQNIGKQFDIEFHSEKGIDKFTNQFIDGVKNFMETSRQKAKEAQNREMQTIQPKEALSTHTKATITIANYLGGKYYFTTDEIKIDKNNVYLIEGKHSKNSLLPSVGDIKDGLLKMILYTNLKEVFINNKKYKPIPVIKLTSTKLTSSISSNENSDKITKFITRNDFSKNQKEIIEKLFDEAEKNNFLVIIEKAE
;
A
#
# COMPACT_ATOMS: atom_id res chain seq x y z
N MET A 1 10.20 19.27 -8.68
CA MET A 1 8.98 19.77 -9.37
C MET A 1 7.74 19.38 -8.56
N ASN A 2 6.68 20.18 -8.55
CA ASN A 2 5.44 19.86 -7.83
C ASN A 2 4.25 19.72 -8.80
N ILE A 3 3.58 18.57 -8.73
CA ILE A 3 2.42 18.20 -9.54
C ILE A 3 1.20 18.18 -8.61
N THR A 4 0.10 18.80 -9.04
CA THR A 4 -1.18 18.69 -8.34
C THR A 4 -2.20 18.03 -9.24
N ALA A 5 -3.03 17.15 -8.69
CA ALA A 5 -4.06 16.45 -9.43
C ALA A 5 -5.30 16.17 -8.58
N LYS A 6 -6.41 15.82 -9.23
CA LYS A 6 -7.66 15.39 -8.59
C LYS A 6 -8.05 13.98 -9.02
N ILE A 7 -8.82 13.29 -8.17
CA ILE A 7 -9.51 12.04 -8.50
C ILE A 7 -10.98 12.19 -8.13
N THR A 8 -11.87 11.84 -9.07
CA THR A 8 -13.33 11.88 -8.90
C THR A 8 -13.96 10.50 -8.77
N GLY A 9 -13.23 9.46 -9.12
CA GLY A 9 -13.64 8.06 -9.08
C GLY A 9 -12.46 7.17 -9.48
N ILE A 10 -12.57 5.86 -9.22
CA ILE A 10 -11.55 4.88 -9.61
C ILE A 10 -12.20 3.85 -10.52
N GLU A 11 -11.66 3.73 -11.73
CA GLU A 11 -11.95 2.65 -12.66
C GLU A 11 -10.63 1.92 -12.96
N TYR A 12 -10.60 0.61 -12.74
CA TYR A 12 -9.39 -0.18 -12.94
C TYR A 12 -9.71 -1.68 -13.08
N GLN A 13 -9.08 -2.36 -14.04
CA GLN A 13 -9.15 -3.79 -14.26
C GLN A 13 -7.89 -4.48 -13.76
N VAL A 14 -8.01 -5.29 -12.72
CA VAL A 14 -6.88 -6.01 -12.11
C VAL A 14 -6.64 -7.32 -12.87
N LYS A 15 -5.40 -7.58 -13.31
CA LYS A 15 -5.02 -8.81 -14.05
C LYS A 15 -3.88 -9.56 -13.39
N LEU A 16 -2.99 -8.88 -12.66
CA LEU A 16 -1.84 -9.51 -12.00
C LEU A 16 -2.14 -10.02 -10.58
N ALA A 17 -3.38 -9.91 -10.07
CA ALA A 17 -3.73 -10.42 -8.74
C ALA A 17 -3.48 -11.93 -8.62
N ASN A 18 -3.14 -12.38 -7.41
CA ASN A 18 -2.99 -13.80 -7.13
C ASN A 18 -4.36 -14.50 -7.11
N GLU A 19 -4.35 -15.79 -7.43
CA GLU A 19 -5.44 -16.67 -6.99
C GLU A 19 -5.40 -16.76 -5.46
N LEU A 20 -6.55 -16.49 -4.82
CA LEU A 20 -6.65 -16.40 -3.36
C LEU A 20 -7.23 -17.69 -2.79
N GLU A 21 -6.52 -18.27 -1.83
CA GLU A 21 -7.04 -19.38 -1.03
C GLU A 21 -8.31 -18.96 -0.27
N VAL A 22 -9.24 -19.91 -0.14
CA VAL A 22 -10.56 -19.70 0.48
C VAL A 22 -10.60 -20.36 1.85
N PHE A 23 -11.02 -19.62 2.87
CA PHE A 23 -11.17 -20.11 4.24
C PHE A 23 -12.58 -19.88 4.78
N GLU A 24 -13.10 -20.85 5.52
CA GLU A 24 -14.40 -20.75 6.18
C GLU A 24 -14.32 -19.92 7.47
N PHE A 25 -15.26 -19.01 7.65
CA PHE A 25 -15.26 -18.06 8.77
C PHE A 25 -15.47 -18.72 10.14
N SER A 26 -16.07 -19.91 10.19
CA SER A 26 -16.20 -20.70 11.43
C SER A 26 -14.85 -20.95 12.08
N TYR A 27 -13.83 -21.27 11.28
CA TYR A 27 -12.46 -21.57 11.70
C TYR A 27 -11.51 -20.36 11.63
N PHE A 28 -12.06 -19.14 11.58
CA PHE A 28 -11.26 -17.92 11.43
C PHE A 28 -10.25 -17.71 12.57
N GLU A 29 -8.96 -17.66 12.22
CA GLU A 29 -7.85 -17.20 13.05
C GLU A 29 -6.93 -16.30 12.22
N ILE A 30 -7.01 -14.98 12.46
CA ILE A 30 -6.31 -13.98 11.65
C ILE A 30 -4.80 -14.22 11.56
N ASN A 31 -4.21 -14.78 12.61
CA ASN A 31 -2.76 -14.97 12.68
C ASN A 31 -2.28 -16.13 11.79
N ASP A 32 -3.13 -17.11 11.55
CA ASP A 32 -2.78 -18.34 10.82
C ASP A 32 -3.10 -18.24 9.32
N LEU A 33 -3.92 -17.25 8.94
CA LEU A 33 -4.26 -16.97 7.54
C LEU A 33 -3.06 -16.38 6.75
N PRO A 34 -3.05 -16.52 5.41
CA PRO A 34 -2.05 -15.85 4.57
C PRO A 34 -2.25 -14.31 4.58
N ALA A 35 -1.31 -13.59 3.94
CA ALA A 35 -1.34 -12.13 3.89
C ALA A 35 -2.55 -11.56 3.14
N SER A 36 -3.08 -12.32 2.17
CA SER A 36 -4.34 -12.08 1.46
C SER A 36 -5.05 -13.40 1.20
N CYS A 37 -6.37 -13.46 1.38
CA CYS A 37 -7.21 -14.64 1.14
C CYS A 37 -8.67 -14.24 0.88
N ILE A 38 -9.51 -15.22 0.58
CA ILE A 38 -10.97 -15.07 0.59
C ILE A 38 -11.51 -15.70 1.88
N ILE A 39 -12.36 -14.96 2.59
CA ILE A 39 -13.10 -15.48 3.74
C ILE A 39 -14.56 -15.69 3.34
N LYS A 40 -15.04 -16.92 3.48
CA LYS A 40 -16.42 -17.30 3.22
C LYS A 40 -17.21 -17.40 4.52
N ASN A 41 -18.37 -16.75 4.57
CA ASN A 41 -19.29 -16.75 5.70
C ASN A 41 -20.72 -16.93 5.17
N ASN A 42 -21.16 -18.18 5.10
CA ASN A 42 -22.41 -18.58 4.45
C ASN A 42 -22.42 -18.12 2.98
N ASN A 43 -23.39 -17.27 2.62
CA ASN A 43 -23.57 -16.72 1.27
C ASN A 43 -22.68 -15.49 1.00
N PHE A 44 -21.91 -15.04 1.99
CA PHE A 44 -21.04 -13.88 1.85
C PHE A 44 -19.60 -14.33 1.66
N SER A 45 -18.87 -13.63 0.79
CA SER A 45 -17.43 -13.75 0.66
C SER A 45 -16.78 -12.37 0.79
N PHE A 46 -15.60 -12.34 1.41
CA PHE A 46 -14.81 -11.13 1.58
C PHE A 46 -13.40 -11.39 1.07
N GLY A 47 -12.87 -10.48 0.25
CA GLY A 47 -11.42 -10.41 0.04
C GLY A 47 -10.79 -9.84 1.30
N LEU A 48 -9.94 -10.60 1.97
CA LEU A 48 -9.25 -10.19 3.19
C LEU A 48 -7.77 -9.96 2.90
N SER A 49 -7.22 -8.85 3.39
CA SER A 49 -5.78 -8.62 3.48
C SER A 49 -5.40 -8.23 4.90
N LYS A 50 -4.15 -8.46 5.31
CA LYS A 50 -3.64 -8.06 6.64
C LYS A 50 -2.30 -7.37 6.56
N TRP A 51 -2.12 -6.28 7.30
CA TRP A 51 -0.87 -5.52 7.35
C TRP A 51 -0.03 -5.98 8.55
N VAL A 52 1.31 -5.88 8.44
CA VAL A 52 2.23 -6.18 9.58
C VAL A 52 2.52 -4.93 10.41
N SER A 53 2.49 -3.76 9.77
CA SER A 53 2.72 -2.45 10.39
C SER A 53 1.71 -1.47 9.79
N PRO A 54 1.29 -0.42 10.50
CA PRO A 54 0.51 0.65 9.89
C PRO A 54 1.26 1.43 8.79
N LYS A 55 2.58 1.25 8.65
CA LYS A 55 3.41 1.99 7.70
C LYS A 55 3.38 1.37 6.30
N ARG A 56 3.02 2.18 5.31
CA ARG A 56 2.84 1.81 3.89
C ARG A 56 4.11 1.29 3.19
N THR A 57 5.29 1.56 3.75
CA THR A 57 6.58 1.18 3.15
C THR A 57 7.19 -0.10 3.73
N ARG A 58 6.47 -0.84 4.59
CA ARG A 58 6.97 -2.06 5.24
C ARG A 58 6.12 -3.26 4.86
N SER A 59 6.75 -4.36 4.43
CA SER A 59 6.10 -5.66 4.19
C SER A 59 5.04 -5.69 3.08
N TYR A 60 5.20 -4.88 2.03
CA TYR A 60 4.33 -4.84 0.83
C TYR A 60 2.82 -4.73 1.13
N PRO A 61 2.37 -3.73 1.91
CA PRO A 61 0.96 -3.63 2.30
C PRO A 61 0.05 -3.35 1.10
N TYR A 62 0.54 -2.63 0.10
CA TYR A 62 -0.19 -2.34 -1.13
C TYR A 62 -0.39 -3.58 -2.00
N GLU A 63 0.61 -4.45 -2.12
CA GLU A 63 0.45 -5.75 -2.80
C GLU A 63 -0.71 -6.55 -2.19
N ARG A 64 -0.77 -6.61 -0.84
CA ARG A 64 -1.79 -7.38 -0.13
C ARG A 64 -3.20 -6.87 -0.42
N VAL A 65 -3.37 -5.55 -0.44
CA VAL A 65 -4.65 -4.91 -0.81
C VAL A 65 -4.95 -5.15 -2.28
N TYR A 66 -3.98 -4.94 -3.17
CA TYR A 66 -4.09 -5.12 -4.62
C TYR A 66 -4.63 -6.52 -4.97
N ASN A 67 -4.10 -7.57 -4.34
CA ASN A 67 -4.54 -8.95 -4.57
C ASN A 67 -6.03 -9.18 -4.25
N THR A 68 -6.64 -8.36 -3.39
CA THR A 68 -8.06 -8.48 -3.01
C THR A 68 -8.99 -7.58 -3.82
N LEU A 69 -8.45 -6.71 -4.69
CA LEU A 69 -9.25 -5.70 -5.38
C LEU A 69 -10.32 -6.28 -6.32
N GLY A 70 -10.12 -7.52 -6.81
CA GLY A 70 -11.12 -8.25 -7.61
C GLY A 70 -12.31 -8.80 -6.81
N CYS A 71 -12.28 -8.75 -5.48
CA CYS A 71 -13.41 -9.15 -4.64
C CYS A 71 -14.42 -8.01 -4.51
N SER A 72 -15.72 -8.34 -4.45
CA SER A 72 -16.81 -7.36 -4.35
C SER A 72 -16.80 -6.58 -3.04
N LYS A 73 -16.53 -7.26 -1.91
CA LYS A 73 -16.40 -6.65 -0.59
C LYS A 73 -15.04 -6.98 -0.01
N ARG A 74 -14.29 -5.95 0.36
CA ARG A 74 -12.86 -6.05 0.67
C ARG A 74 -12.58 -5.52 2.05
N ILE A 75 -11.80 -6.27 2.81
CA ILE A 75 -11.42 -5.95 4.18
C ILE A 75 -9.89 -5.93 4.26
N THR A 76 -9.34 -4.93 4.93
CA THR A 76 -7.93 -4.92 5.35
C THR A 76 -7.82 -4.79 6.86
N VAL A 77 -7.04 -5.67 7.49
CA VAL A 77 -6.74 -5.60 8.91
C VAL A 77 -5.44 -4.83 9.10
N ILE A 78 -5.48 -3.72 9.85
CA ILE A 78 -4.31 -2.85 10.06
C ILE A 78 -4.09 -2.61 11.56
N PRO A 79 -2.88 -2.84 12.10
CA PRO A 79 -2.58 -2.48 13.48
C PRO A 79 -2.52 -0.96 13.59
N ILE A 80 -3.18 -0.37 14.59
CA ILE A 80 -3.13 1.09 14.78
C ILE A 80 -1.76 1.60 15.23
N ILE A 81 -1.02 0.75 15.97
CA ILE A 81 0.35 1.01 16.43
C ILE A 81 1.13 -0.30 16.37
N LYS A 82 2.33 -0.27 15.79
CA LYS A 82 3.30 -1.35 15.91
C LYS A 82 4.52 -0.84 16.66
N ASP A 83 4.77 -1.35 17.85
CA ASP A 83 5.98 -1.04 18.62
C ASP A 83 6.82 -2.31 18.70
N GLU A 84 8.08 -2.23 18.28
CA GLU A 84 9.01 -3.36 18.31
C GLU A 84 9.88 -3.38 19.57
N GLY A 85 9.68 -2.49 20.54
CA GLY A 85 10.55 -2.31 21.70
C GLY A 85 11.52 -1.14 21.52
N LYS A 86 12.20 -0.70 22.57
CA LYS A 86 13.03 0.53 22.58
C LYS A 86 14.16 0.55 21.53
N LYS A 87 14.68 -0.62 21.14
CA LYS A 87 15.68 -0.78 20.06
C LYS A 87 15.07 -1.17 18.70
N GLY A 88 13.75 -1.11 18.59
CA GLY A 88 12.99 -1.41 17.38
C GLY A 88 12.31 -0.18 16.77
N ASP A 89 11.54 -0.39 15.71
CA ASP A 89 10.72 0.66 15.12
C ASP A 89 9.41 0.85 15.90
N ARG A 90 8.87 2.08 15.85
CA ARG A 90 7.53 2.40 16.34
C ARG A 90 6.72 3.14 15.28
N ASP A 91 5.74 2.46 14.72
CA ASP A 91 4.89 2.95 13.64
C ASP A 91 3.47 3.25 14.15
N PHE A 92 2.86 4.33 13.66
CA PHE A 92 1.48 4.72 13.95
C PHE A 92 0.67 4.81 12.65
N ILE A 93 -0.60 4.44 12.70
CA ILE A 93 -1.55 4.64 11.60
C ILE A 93 -1.68 6.14 11.27
N GLN A 94 -1.82 6.45 9.99
CA GLN A 94 -1.98 7.82 9.48
C GLN A 94 -3.30 7.97 8.74
N TRP A 95 -3.90 9.16 8.81
CA TRP A 95 -5.15 9.49 8.12
C TRP A 95 -5.13 9.13 6.64
N ASP A 96 -4.04 9.48 5.93
CA ASP A 96 -3.94 9.29 4.48
C ASP A 96 -3.99 7.80 4.09
N THR A 97 -3.58 6.89 5.00
CA THR A 97 -3.73 5.44 4.79
C THR A 97 -5.20 5.06 4.80
N ILE A 98 -5.96 5.55 5.78
CA ILE A 98 -7.39 5.25 5.93
C ILE A 98 -8.17 5.87 4.77
N SER A 99 -7.87 7.12 4.44
CA SER A 99 -8.45 7.83 3.29
C SER A 99 -8.21 7.09 1.98
N LEU A 100 -7.02 6.51 1.78
CA LEU A 100 -6.71 5.73 0.58
C LEU A 100 -7.52 4.43 0.53
N MET A 101 -7.65 3.72 1.65
CA MET A 101 -8.49 2.52 1.72
C MET A 101 -9.97 2.86 1.44
N SER A 102 -10.46 3.99 1.94
CA SER A 102 -11.81 4.47 1.62
C SER A 102 -11.98 4.82 0.14
N LEU A 103 -10.98 5.44 -0.51
CA LEU A 103 -11.01 5.73 -1.95
C LEU A 103 -11.05 4.45 -2.80
N LEU A 104 -10.35 3.40 -2.36
CA LEU A 104 -10.34 2.09 -3.01
C LEU A 104 -11.54 1.21 -2.61
N ASP A 105 -12.49 1.76 -1.84
CA ASP A 105 -13.64 1.04 -1.25
C ASP A 105 -13.24 -0.27 -0.53
N VAL A 106 -12.30 -0.12 0.40
CA VAL A 106 -11.79 -1.18 1.28
C VAL A 106 -12.13 -0.85 2.74
N PHE A 107 -12.84 -1.77 3.40
CA PHE A 107 -13.23 -1.67 4.80
C PHE A 107 -12.01 -1.94 5.68
N VAL A 108 -11.67 -1.00 6.56
CA VAL A 108 -10.54 -1.14 7.48
C VAL A 108 -11.03 -1.73 8.80
N VAL A 109 -10.43 -2.85 9.19
CA VAL A 109 -10.52 -3.38 10.54
C VAL A 109 -9.28 -2.93 11.30
N PHE A 110 -9.48 -1.98 12.21
CA PHE A 110 -8.42 -1.50 13.09
C PHE A 110 -8.19 -2.50 14.21
N ALA A 111 -6.94 -2.94 14.34
CA ALA A 111 -6.55 -3.96 15.28
C ALA A 111 -5.35 -3.51 16.13
N PHE A 112 -4.99 -4.35 17.09
CA PHE A 112 -3.78 -4.22 17.90
C PHE A 112 -3.16 -5.60 18.08
N TYR A 113 -1.87 -5.61 18.40
CA TYR A 113 -1.16 -6.82 18.76
C TYR A 113 -1.32 -7.06 20.25
N ASP A 114 -1.72 -8.27 20.63
CA ASP A 114 -1.89 -8.67 22.04
C ASP A 114 -0.83 -9.67 22.52
N LYS A 115 -0.10 -10.29 21.58
CA LYS A 115 0.99 -11.24 21.83
C LYS A 115 2.18 -10.93 20.95
N ALA A 116 3.37 -11.33 21.39
CA ALA A 116 4.61 -11.23 20.65
C ALA A 116 5.62 -12.26 21.17
N GLU A 117 6.78 -12.31 20.54
CA GLU A 117 7.93 -13.09 21.00
C GLU A 117 9.13 -12.15 21.21
N LYS A 118 10.01 -12.49 22.16
CA LYS A 118 11.30 -11.80 22.31
C LYS A 118 12.13 -12.01 21.06
N HIS A 119 12.75 -10.95 20.54
CA HIS A 119 13.62 -11.09 19.39
C HIS A 119 14.85 -11.94 19.79
N PRO A 120 15.20 -12.99 19.04
CA PRO A 120 16.18 -13.99 19.50
C PRO A 120 17.58 -13.41 19.71
N THR A 121 17.97 -12.42 18.90
CA THR A 121 19.33 -11.86 18.90
C THR A 121 19.42 -10.36 19.18
N ARG A 122 18.29 -9.64 19.22
CA ARG A 122 18.28 -8.17 19.37
C ARG A 122 17.70 -7.82 20.72
N GLU A 123 18.54 -7.30 21.58
CA GLU A 123 18.17 -6.84 22.91
C GLU A 123 17.07 -5.77 22.84
N ASN A 124 16.19 -5.73 23.85
CA ASN A 124 15.09 -4.75 23.96
C ASN A 124 14.25 -4.63 22.69
N LYS A 125 14.03 -5.77 22.02
CA LYS A 125 13.24 -5.89 20.80
C LYS A 125 12.32 -7.11 20.85
N ILE A 126 11.12 -6.97 20.31
CA ILE A 126 10.17 -8.06 20.06
C ILE A 126 9.98 -8.34 18.57
N THR A 127 9.49 -9.52 18.25
CA THR A 127 9.14 -9.99 16.90
C THR A 127 7.85 -10.82 16.94
N ASN A 128 7.39 -11.34 15.80
CA ASN A 128 6.27 -12.28 15.68
C ASN A 128 5.01 -11.83 16.43
N GLN A 129 4.69 -10.53 16.30
CA GLN A 129 3.53 -9.93 16.92
C GLN A 129 2.24 -10.52 16.32
N ARG A 130 1.28 -10.91 17.18
CA ARG A 130 0.02 -11.56 16.79
C ARG A 130 -1.17 -10.69 17.17
N PHE A 131 -2.11 -10.55 16.24
CA PHE A 131 -3.32 -9.76 16.41
C PHE A 131 -4.25 -10.42 17.42
N GLU A 132 -4.99 -9.59 18.16
CA GLU A 132 -6.11 -10.06 18.97
C GLU A 132 -7.24 -10.55 18.03
N ASN A 133 -7.38 -11.88 17.91
CA ASN A 133 -8.24 -12.50 16.91
C ASN A 133 -9.73 -12.23 17.13
N ILE A 134 -10.20 -12.17 18.39
CA ILE A 134 -11.62 -12.01 18.70
C ILE A 134 -12.13 -10.65 18.21
N LEU A 135 -11.35 -9.58 18.42
CA LEU A 135 -11.64 -8.26 17.89
C LEU A 135 -11.81 -8.28 16.37
N VAL A 136 -10.86 -8.89 15.66
CA VAL A 136 -10.88 -8.95 14.18
C VAL A 136 -12.10 -9.74 13.71
N LYS A 137 -12.36 -10.91 14.29
CA LYS A 137 -13.52 -11.76 13.96
C LYS A 137 -14.84 -11.03 14.19
N ASN A 138 -14.98 -10.32 15.32
CA ASN A 138 -16.17 -9.53 15.62
C ASN A 138 -16.37 -8.40 14.60
N LYS A 139 -15.30 -7.69 14.22
CA LYS A 139 -15.39 -6.59 13.25
C LYS A 139 -15.73 -7.06 11.84
N ILE A 140 -15.21 -8.21 11.40
CA ILE A 140 -15.62 -8.83 10.13
C ILE A 140 -17.11 -9.21 10.18
N SER A 141 -17.59 -9.70 11.33
CA SER A 141 -19.02 -10.03 11.52
C SER A 141 -19.91 -8.78 11.49
N GLU A 142 -19.47 -7.66 12.07
CA GLU A 142 -20.16 -6.37 11.95
C GLU A 142 -20.20 -5.89 10.49
N ILE A 143 -19.07 -5.97 9.76
CA ILE A 143 -18.96 -5.56 8.35
C ILE A 143 -19.93 -6.34 7.47
N LYS A 144 -20.17 -7.63 7.74
CA LYS A 144 -21.13 -8.46 7.00
C LYS A 144 -22.49 -7.78 6.86
N ASN A 145 -22.99 -7.17 7.92
CA ASN A 145 -24.30 -6.50 7.97
C ASN A 145 -24.22 -4.97 7.73
N TYR A 146 -23.04 -4.46 7.36
CA TYR A 146 -22.86 -3.05 7.05
C TYR A 146 -23.08 -2.80 5.55
N HIS A 147 -24.10 -2.00 5.23
CA HIS A 147 -24.55 -1.77 3.86
C HIS A 147 -24.04 -0.45 3.25
N SER A 148 -23.57 0.49 4.07
CA SER A 148 -22.94 1.73 3.57
C SER A 148 -21.51 1.47 3.09
N SER A 149 -20.92 2.44 2.37
CA SER A 149 -19.60 2.29 1.77
C SER A 149 -18.46 2.16 2.79
N ALA A 150 -17.29 1.72 2.32
CA ALA A 150 -16.10 1.62 3.16
C ALA A 150 -15.69 2.97 3.78
N LEU A 151 -15.97 4.10 3.11
CA LEU A 151 -15.76 5.43 3.67
C LEU A 151 -16.55 5.61 4.98
N HIS A 152 -17.85 5.34 4.95
CA HIS A 152 -18.72 5.51 6.10
C HIS A 152 -18.32 4.58 7.25
N TRP A 153 -17.95 3.33 6.93
CA TRP A 153 -17.43 2.39 7.91
C TRP A 153 -16.14 2.90 8.56
N ASN A 154 -15.15 3.31 7.74
CA ASN A 154 -13.84 3.74 8.21
C ASN A 154 -13.95 4.98 9.10
N LEU A 155 -14.79 5.95 8.74
CA LEU A 155 -15.05 7.15 9.56
C LEU A 155 -15.71 6.80 10.90
N LYS A 156 -16.76 5.95 10.87
CA LYS A 156 -17.44 5.45 12.08
C LYS A 156 -16.44 4.75 13.01
N GLU A 157 -15.55 3.92 12.50
CA GLU A 157 -14.58 3.20 13.33
C GLU A 157 -13.51 4.12 13.94
N ILE A 158 -13.10 5.19 13.24
CA ILE A 158 -12.21 6.20 13.85
C ILE A 158 -12.93 6.92 14.99
N GLU A 159 -14.19 7.31 14.80
CA GLU A 159 -14.93 8.04 15.83
C GLU A 159 -15.25 7.16 17.05
N LYS A 160 -15.72 5.92 16.82
CA LYS A 160 -16.28 5.06 17.88
C LYS A 160 -15.29 4.08 18.48
N THR A 161 -14.34 3.57 17.69
CA THR A 161 -13.49 2.43 18.10
C THR A 161 -12.08 2.86 18.50
N PHE A 162 -11.48 3.85 17.83
CA PHE A 162 -10.08 4.25 18.05
C PHE A 162 -9.73 4.57 19.51
N PRO A 163 -10.48 5.43 20.24
CA PRO A 163 -10.08 5.83 21.59
C PRO A 163 -9.89 4.62 22.51
N LYS A 164 -10.81 3.66 22.47
CA LYS A 164 -10.73 2.41 23.23
C LYS A 164 -9.60 1.51 22.73
N LEU A 165 -9.38 1.45 21.41
CA LEU A 165 -8.35 0.60 20.81
C LEU A 165 -6.94 1.09 21.15
N ILE A 166 -6.71 2.41 21.22
CA ILE A 166 -5.42 2.99 21.62
C ILE A 166 -5.09 2.60 23.06
N GLN A 167 -6.08 2.65 23.97
CA GLN A 167 -5.89 2.22 25.36
C GLN A 167 -5.57 0.73 25.46
N LYS A 168 -6.30 -0.13 24.72
CA LYS A 168 -5.98 -1.57 24.65
C LYS A 168 -4.56 -1.83 24.14
N THR A 169 -4.13 -1.08 23.13
CA THR A 169 -2.79 -1.18 22.56
C THR A 169 -1.71 -0.80 23.58
N LYS A 170 -1.93 0.29 24.32
CA LYS A 170 -1.03 0.75 25.39
C LYS A 170 -0.87 -0.33 26.47
N ILE A 171 -1.98 -0.84 26.99
CA ILE A 171 -2.00 -1.91 28.01
C ILE A 171 -1.32 -3.17 27.48
N SER A 172 -1.55 -3.54 26.23
CA SER A 172 -0.94 -4.73 25.66
C SER A 172 0.58 -4.63 25.61
N TYR A 173 1.15 -3.54 25.10
CA TYR A 173 2.61 -3.40 25.07
C TYR A 173 3.22 -3.31 26.48
N GLN A 174 2.52 -2.74 27.46
CA GLN A 174 2.93 -2.81 28.87
C GLN A 174 3.00 -4.26 29.36
N ASN A 175 1.99 -5.08 29.04
CA ASN A 175 1.95 -6.48 29.44
C ASN A 175 3.04 -7.31 28.75
N ILE A 176 3.25 -7.10 27.45
CA ILE A 176 4.32 -7.76 26.68
C ILE A 176 5.70 -7.36 27.23
N GLY A 177 5.90 -6.08 27.55
CA GLY A 177 7.13 -5.59 28.17
C GLY A 177 7.43 -6.26 29.51
N LYS A 178 6.43 -6.38 30.38
CA LYS A 178 6.54 -7.11 31.65
C LYS A 178 6.81 -8.60 31.46
N GLN A 179 6.12 -9.23 30.51
CA GLN A 179 6.24 -10.67 30.25
C GLN A 179 7.65 -11.07 29.80
N PHE A 180 8.30 -10.26 28.97
CA PHE A 180 9.61 -10.59 28.38
C PHE A 180 10.79 -9.82 28.97
N ASP A 181 10.52 -8.99 29.98
CA ASP A 181 11.47 -8.02 30.55
C ASP A 181 12.15 -7.19 29.44
N ILE A 182 11.32 -6.48 28.67
CA ILE A 182 11.74 -5.66 27.54
C ILE A 182 11.27 -4.23 27.76
N GLU A 183 12.21 -3.29 27.65
CA GLU A 183 11.89 -1.88 27.66
C GLU A 183 11.29 -1.45 26.31
N PHE A 184 10.14 -0.80 26.35
CA PHE A 184 9.47 -0.21 25.20
C PHE A 184 9.76 1.28 25.06
N HIS A 185 9.40 1.85 23.92
CA HIS A 185 9.42 3.30 23.77
C HIS A 185 8.47 3.97 24.78
N SER A 186 8.79 5.22 25.15
CA SER A 186 7.97 5.97 26.10
C SER A 186 6.50 6.08 25.68
N GLU A 187 5.60 5.80 26.63
CA GLU A 187 4.15 5.93 26.50
C GLU A 187 3.69 7.32 26.08
N LYS A 188 4.50 8.37 26.35
CA LYS A 188 4.24 9.74 25.90
C LYS A 188 3.98 9.82 24.39
N GLY A 189 4.57 8.91 23.60
CA GLY A 189 4.30 8.83 22.16
C GLY A 189 2.89 8.37 21.84
N ILE A 190 2.37 7.40 22.60
CA ILE A 190 0.99 6.92 22.49
C ILE A 190 0.03 8.00 23.02
N ASP A 191 0.36 8.66 24.12
CA ASP A 191 -0.48 9.73 24.69
C ASP A 191 -0.60 10.92 23.70
N LYS A 192 0.50 11.31 23.05
CA LYS A 192 0.48 12.31 21.95
C LYS A 192 -0.35 11.86 20.76
N PHE A 193 -0.44 10.55 20.51
CA PHE A 193 -1.31 10.02 19.48
C PHE A 193 -2.79 10.07 19.91
N THR A 194 -3.11 9.68 21.14
CA THR A 194 -4.46 9.80 21.73
C THR A 194 -4.99 11.23 21.70
N ASN A 195 -4.13 12.21 22.01
CA ASN A 195 -4.53 13.61 22.07
C ASN A 195 -4.99 14.18 20.71
N GLN A 196 -4.67 13.52 19.60
CA GLN A 196 -5.13 13.92 18.26
C GLN A 196 -6.63 13.66 18.02
N PHE A 197 -7.31 12.98 18.95
CA PHE A 197 -8.71 12.60 18.83
C PHE A 197 -9.63 13.28 19.85
N ILE A 198 -9.09 14.10 20.77
CA ILE A 198 -9.87 14.77 21.83
C ILE A 198 -10.92 15.70 21.21
N ASP A 199 -10.53 16.51 20.22
CA ASP A 199 -11.40 17.46 19.54
C ASP A 199 -11.94 16.91 18.20
N GLY A 200 -12.04 15.58 18.11
CA GLY A 200 -12.46 14.87 16.90
C GLY A 200 -11.34 14.64 15.88
N VAL A 201 -11.71 14.22 14.67
CA VAL A 201 -10.76 13.64 13.69
C VAL A 201 -9.89 14.66 12.96
N LYS A 202 -10.23 15.96 13.04
CA LYS A 202 -9.58 17.02 12.28
C LYS A 202 -8.09 17.15 12.64
N ASN A 203 -7.76 17.12 13.92
CA ASN A 203 -6.37 17.23 14.38
C ASN A 203 -5.52 16.03 13.92
N PHE A 204 -6.08 14.81 14.01
CA PHE A 204 -5.44 13.61 13.46
C PHE A 204 -5.17 13.71 11.95
N MET A 205 -6.15 14.23 11.18
CA MET A 205 -6.01 14.45 9.75
C MET A 205 -4.91 15.47 9.44
N GLU A 206 -4.93 16.65 10.08
CA GLU A 206 -3.96 17.72 9.83
C GLU A 206 -2.53 17.31 10.21
N THR A 207 -2.37 16.68 11.39
CA THR A 207 -1.08 16.15 11.85
C THR A 207 -0.55 15.07 10.91
N SER A 208 -1.42 14.17 10.42
CA SER A 208 -1.04 13.13 9.47
C SER A 208 -0.57 13.71 8.14
N ARG A 209 -1.28 14.72 7.60
CA ARG A 209 -0.92 15.37 6.33
C ARG A 209 0.41 16.10 6.41
N GLN A 210 0.68 16.76 7.53
CA GLN A 210 1.97 17.42 7.75
C GLN A 210 3.11 16.40 7.72
N LYS A 211 2.96 15.27 8.44
CA LYS A 211 3.94 14.17 8.41
C LYS A 211 4.12 13.56 7.01
N ALA A 212 3.03 13.43 6.25
CA ALA A 212 3.08 12.91 4.88
C ALA A 212 3.83 13.85 3.93
N LYS A 213 3.59 15.17 4.03
CA LYS A 213 4.34 16.18 3.28
C LYS A 213 5.83 16.19 3.62
N GLU A 214 6.17 16.08 4.90
CA GLU A 214 7.56 15.96 5.34
C GLU A 214 8.23 14.67 4.83
N ALA A 215 7.50 13.55 4.82
CA ALA A 215 8.00 12.29 4.28
C ALA A 215 8.26 12.39 2.77
N GLN A 216 7.32 12.97 2.01
CA GLN A 216 7.47 13.23 0.58
C GLN A 216 8.69 14.11 0.29
N ASN A 217 8.91 15.17 1.08
CA ASN A 217 10.08 16.05 0.93
C ASN A 217 11.40 15.31 1.17
N ARG A 218 11.47 14.45 2.20
CA ARG A 218 12.65 13.60 2.46
C ARG A 218 12.86 12.63 1.31
N GLU A 219 11.81 11.98 0.83
CA GLU A 219 11.88 10.99 -0.25
C GLU A 219 12.37 11.59 -1.57
N MET A 220 11.92 12.81 -1.90
CA MET A 220 12.39 13.58 -3.05
C MET A 220 13.90 13.83 -3.01
N GLN A 221 14.50 13.96 -1.83
CA GLN A 221 15.94 14.19 -1.64
C GLN A 221 16.75 12.90 -1.61
N THR A 222 16.10 11.73 -1.45
CA THR A 222 16.79 10.45 -1.34
C THR A 222 16.91 9.74 -2.68
N ILE A 223 18.11 9.25 -2.98
CA ILE A 223 18.35 8.29 -4.06
C ILE A 223 18.02 6.89 -3.51
N GLN A 224 17.08 6.19 -4.14
CA GLN A 224 16.66 4.86 -3.71
C GLN A 224 17.41 3.78 -4.50
N PRO A 225 18.21 2.91 -3.87
CA PRO A 225 18.98 1.89 -4.58
C PRO A 225 18.13 0.81 -5.29
N LYS A 226 16.82 0.76 -5.01
CA LYS A 226 15.84 -0.11 -5.65
C LYS A 226 15.18 0.54 -6.89
N GLU A 227 15.66 1.69 -7.30
CA GLU A 227 15.28 2.40 -8.51
C GLU A 227 16.55 2.57 -9.35
N ALA A 228 16.57 2.02 -10.57
CA ALA A 228 17.57 2.39 -11.56
C ALA A 228 16.89 3.35 -12.54
N LEU A 229 17.22 4.63 -12.40
CA LEU A 229 16.57 5.73 -13.09
C LEU A 229 17.52 6.29 -14.16
N SER A 230 17.01 6.39 -15.38
CA SER A 230 17.61 7.09 -16.53
C SER A 230 17.78 8.59 -16.31
N THR A 231 16.98 9.21 -15.43
CA THR A 231 17.03 10.66 -15.16
C THR A 231 16.86 10.97 -13.67
N HIS A 232 17.45 12.07 -13.21
CA HIS A 232 17.33 12.53 -11.81
C HIS A 232 16.12 13.46 -11.57
N THR A 233 15.00 13.24 -12.28
CA THR A 233 13.90 14.21 -12.35
C THR A 233 12.78 14.02 -11.33
N LYS A 234 13.05 13.38 -10.18
CA LYS A 234 12.05 13.11 -9.12
C LYS A 234 11.10 14.29 -8.87
N ALA A 235 9.81 13.97 -8.77
CA ALA A 235 8.77 14.97 -8.53
C ALA A 235 7.89 14.59 -7.36
N THR A 236 7.30 15.60 -6.74
CA THR A 236 6.19 15.42 -5.81
C THR A 236 4.88 15.47 -6.58
N ILE A 237 3.94 14.59 -6.24
CA ILE A 237 2.56 14.67 -6.69
C ILE A 237 1.62 14.72 -5.48
N THR A 238 0.76 15.73 -5.46
CA THR A 238 -0.33 15.87 -4.48
C THR A 238 -1.66 15.60 -5.15
N ILE A 239 -2.34 14.54 -4.73
CA ILE A 239 -3.63 14.13 -5.29
C ILE A 239 -4.72 14.44 -4.28
N ALA A 240 -5.74 15.20 -4.67
CA ALA A 240 -6.95 15.40 -3.87
C ALA A 240 -8.10 14.53 -4.40
N ASN A 241 -8.98 14.05 -3.53
CA ASN A 241 -10.22 13.41 -3.98
C ASN A 241 -11.47 14.16 -3.49
N TYR A 242 -12.61 13.81 -4.07
CA TYR A 242 -13.91 14.39 -3.75
C TYR A 242 -14.42 14.06 -2.33
N LEU A 243 -13.82 13.07 -1.67
CA LEU A 243 -14.13 12.65 -0.30
C LEU A 243 -13.34 13.45 0.76
N GLY A 244 -12.58 14.46 0.34
CA GLY A 244 -11.75 15.27 1.23
C GLY A 244 -10.38 14.66 1.55
N GLY A 245 -10.00 13.55 0.90
CA GLY A 245 -8.68 12.94 0.96
C GLY A 245 -7.60 13.76 0.25
N LYS A 246 -6.38 13.76 0.80
CA LYS A 246 -5.18 14.35 0.18
C LYS A 246 -4.04 13.35 0.29
N TYR A 247 -3.39 13.04 -0.81
CA TYR A 247 -2.34 12.04 -0.88
C TYR A 247 -1.06 12.67 -1.40
N TYR A 248 -0.02 12.61 -0.57
CA TYR A 248 1.31 13.12 -0.87
C TYR A 248 2.18 11.94 -1.31
N PHE A 249 2.48 11.86 -2.60
CA PHE A 249 3.34 10.83 -3.19
C PHE A 249 4.52 11.46 -3.91
N THR A 250 5.56 10.67 -4.12
CA THR A 250 6.64 10.96 -5.06
C THR A 250 6.40 10.17 -6.34
N THR A 251 6.95 10.68 -7.43
CA THR A 251 7.11 9.97 -8.69
C THR A 251 8.62 9.85 -8.94
N ASP A 252 9.09 8.64 -9.22
CA ASP A 252 10.53 8.35 -9.28
C ASP A 252 11.18 9.06 -10.46
N GLU A 253 10.49 9.10 -11.59
CA GLU A 253 10.89 9.87 -12.76
C GLU A 253 9.71 10.65 -13.35
N ILE A 254 10.02 11.80 -13.94
CA ILE A 254 9.07 12.51 -14.77
C ILE A 254 9.70 12.82 -16.13
N LYS A 255 8.86 12.78 -17.16
CA LYS A 255 9.20 13.30 -18.48
C LYS A 255 8.05 14.18 -18.97
N ILE A 256 8.37 15.36 -19.45
CA ILE A 256 7.39 16.25 -20.08
C ILE A 256 7.65 16.22 -21.58
N ASP A 257 6.61 15.90 -22.35
CA ASP A 257 6.64 15.99 -23.81
C ASP A 257 5.38 16.72 -24.28
N LYS A 258 5.57 17.92 -24.84
CA LYS A 258 4.49 18.84 -25.25
C LYS A 258 3.48 19.10 -24.12
N ASN A 259 2.30 18.50 -24.21
CA ASN A 259 1.20 18.62 -23.25
C ASN A 259 1.02 17.34 -22.40
N ASN A 260 1.89 16.35 -22.56
CA ASN A 260 1.88 15.13 -21.77
C ASN A 260 2.90 15.24 -20.62
N VAL A 261 2.51 14.71 -19.46
CA VAL A 261 3.43 14.43 -18.35
C VAL A 261 3.44 12.93 -18.10
N TYR A 262 4.61 12.32 -18.28
CA TYR A 262 4.84 10.92 -17.97
C TYR A 262 5.15 10.81 -16.47
N LEU A 263 4.31 10.06 -15.75
CA LEU A 263 4.48 9.79 -14.32
C LEU A 263 5.06 8.39 -14.17
N ILE A 264 6.37 8.29 -13.98
CA ILE A 264 7.10 7.03 -14.06
C ILE A 264 7.40 6.51 -12.64
N GLU A 265 6.85 5.35 -12.31
CA GLU A 265 7.18 4.57 -11.13
C GLU A 265 8.20 3.49 -11.51
N GLY A 266 9.38 3.51 -10.90
CA GLY A 266 10.46 2.58 -11.17
C GLY A 266 10.49 1.41 -10.20
N LYS A 267 10.73 0.20 -10.70
CA LYS A 267 11.08 -0.97 -9.87
C LYS A 267 12.30 -1.64 -10.48
N HIS A 268 13.27 -2.01 -9.65
CA HIS A 268 14.55 -2.55 -10.11
C HIS A 268 14.84 -3.95 -9.54
N SER A 269 15.51 -4.78 -10.35
CA SER A 269 16.19 -6.00 -9.88
C SER A 269 17.65 -6.06 -10.32
N LYS A 270 18.53 -6.44 -9.38
CA LYS A 270 19.95 -6.71 -9.67
C LYS A 270 20.23 -8.16 -10.04
N ASN A 271 19.37 -9.08 -9.59
CA ASN A 271 19.66 -10.52 -9.58
C ASN A 271 18.72 -11.33 -10.47
N SER A 272 17.62 -10.75 -10.94
CA SER A 272 16.61 -11.40 -11.77
C SER A 272 16.24 -10.50 -12.95
N LEU A 273 15.71 -11.09 -14.03
CA LEU A 273 15.29 -10.36 -15.23
C LEU A 273 14.14 -9.37 -14.98
N LEU A 274 13.31 -9.61 -13.96
CA LEU A 274 12.25 -8.72 -13.50
C LEU A 274 12.37 -8.42 -12.01
N PRO A 275 11.91 -7.26 -11.54
CA PRO A 275 11.59 -7.02 -10.13
C PRO A 275 10.65 -8.09 -9.56
N SER A 276 10.59 -8.21 -8.24
CA SER A 276 9.67 -9.15 -7.61
C SER A 276 8.22 -8.80 -7.95
N VAL A 277 7.34 -9.79 -8.03
CA VAL A 277 5.91 -9.55 -8.30
C VAL A 277 5.29 -8.62 -7.24
N GLY A 278 5.74 -8.71 -5.99
CA GLY A 278 5.32 -7.79 -4.92
C GLY A 278 5.73 -6.33 -5.18
N ASP A 279 6.97 -6.09 -5.65
CA ASP A 279 7.42 -4.75 -6.07
C ASP A 279 6.59 -4.22 -7.25
N ILE A 280 6.28 -5.07 -8.23
CA ILE A 280 5.45 -4.69 -9.39
C ILE A 280 4.04 -4.30 -8.92
N LYS A 281 3.41 -5.12 -8.06
CA LYS A 281 2.07 -4.87 -7.53
C LYS A 281 1.98 -3.63 -6.63
N ASP A 282 3.04 -3.35 -5.88
CA ASP A 282 3.17 -2.10 -5.14
C ASP A 282 3.12 -0.88 -6.09
N GLY A 283 3.83 -0.96 -7.22
CA GLY A 283 3.76 0.04 -8.29
C GLY A 283 2.39 0.11 -8.97
N LEU A 284 1.73 -1.03 -9.20
CA LEU A 284 0.39 -1.07 -9.79
C LEU A 284 -0.66 -0.38 -8.92
N LEU A 285 -0.53 -0.42 -7.59
CA LEU A 285 -1.43 0.35 -6.74
C LEU A 285 -1.33 1.87 -6.97
N LYS A 286 -0.13 2.39 -7.30
CA LYS A 286 0.02 3.78 -7.75
C LYS A 286 -0.58 4.00 -9.14
N MET A 287 -0.47 3.03 -10.05
CA MET A 287 -1.10 3.12 -11.38
C MET A 287 -2.62 3.26 -11.29
N ILE A 288 -3.28 2.56 -10.36
CA ILE A 288 -4.72 2.74 -10.10
C ILE A 288 -5.05 4.23 -9.87
N LEU A 289 -4.21 4.95 -9.12
CA LEU A 289 -4.40 6.38 -8.88
C LEU A 289 -4.05 7.21 -10.11
N TYR A 290 -2.91 6.92 -10.75
CA TYR A 290 -2.37 7.72 -11.84
C TYR A 290 -3.21 7.67 -13.12
N THR A 291 -3.81 6.53 -13.44
CA THR A 291 -4.72 6.37 -14.60
C THR A 291 -6.05 7.09 -14.40
N ASN A 292 -6.43 7.34 -13.15
CA ASN A 292 -7.67 8.00 -12.77
C ASN A 292 -7.50 9.52 -12.47
N LEU A 293 -6.30 10.07 -12.68
CA LEU A 293 -6.06 11.49 -12.44
C LEU A 293 -6.84 12.37 -13.41
N LYS A 294 -7.46 13.40 -12.85
CA LYS A 294 -8.07 14.54 -13.54
C LYS A 294 -7.35 15.82 -13.10
N GLU A 295 -7.46 16.87 -13.92
CA GLU A 295 -6.93 18.19 -13.57
C GLU A 295 -5.46 18.18 -13.11
N VAL A 296 -4.59 17.56 -13.92
CA VAL A 296 -3.15 17.51 -13.61
C VAL A 296 -2.49 18.83 -13.98
N PHE A 297 -1.89 19.50 -13.00
CA PHE A 297 -1.23 20.79 -13.16
C PHE A 297 0.23 20.74 -12.71
N ILE A 298 1.08 21.45 -13.46
CA ILE A 298 2.47 21.74 -13.13
C ILE A 298 2.67 23.23 -13.39
N ASN A 299 3.07 23.99 -12.37
CA ASN A 299 3.24 25.45 -12.46
C ASN A 299 2.03 26.15 -13.11
N ASN A 300 0.80 25.79 -12.67
CA ASN A 300 -0.48 26.28 -13.19
C ASN A 300 -0.80 25.95 -14.67
N LYS A 301 0.07 25.23 -15.38
CA LYS A 301 -0.21 24.70 -16.71
C LYS A 301 -0.81 23.30 -16.61
N LYS A 302 -1.90 23.05 -17.35
CA LYS A 302 -2.58 21.76 -17.39
C LYS A 302 -1.83 20.78 -18.30
N TYR A 303 -1.69 19.53 -17.86
CA TYR A 303 -1.08 18.43 -18.61
C TYR A 303 -2.01 17.21 -18.69
N LYS A 304 -1.82 16.40 -19.72
CA LYS A 304 -2.37 15.05 -19.81
C LYS A 304 -1.42 14.07 -19.11
N PRO A 305 -1.84 13.38 -18.05
CA PRO A 305 -0.99 12.38 -17.41
C PRO A 305 -0.85 11.14 -18.30
N ILE A 306 0.36 10.60 -18.38
CA ILE A 306 0.67 9.29 -18.96
C ILE A 306 1.35 8.47 -17.85
N PRO A 307 0.61 7.62 -17.13
CA PRO A 307 1.18 6.77 -16.11
C PRO A 307 2.11 5.73 -16.74
N VAL A 308 3.23 5.46 -16.09
CA VAL A 308 4.22 4.48 -16.55
C VAL A 308 4.72 3.66 -15.37
N ILE A 309 4.73 2.34 -15.52
CA ILE A 309 5.57 1.46 -14.71
C ILE A 309 6.83 1.16 -15.51
N LYS A 310 7.99 1.45 -14.92
CA LYS A 310 9.29 1.13 -15.48
C LYS A 310 9.93 0.01 -14.66
N LEU A 311 10.13 -1.15 -15.29
CA LEU A 311 10.78 -2.31 -14.70
C LEU A 311 12.20 -2.42 -15.25
N THR A 312 13.20 -2.31 -14.40
CA THR A 312 14.60 -2.36 -14.82
C THR A 312 15.34 -3.54 -14.23
N SER A 313 16.31 -4.07 -14.97
CA SER A 313 17.21 -5.09 -14.47
C SER A 313 18.60 -5.02 -15.09
N THR A 314 19.63 -5.28 -14.28
CA THR A 314 21.02 -5.39 -14.78
C THR A 314 21.24 -6.67 -15.59
N LYS A 315 20.30 -7.63 -15.57
CA LYS A 315 20.37 -8.89 -16.32
C LYS A 315 19.76 -8.80 -17.72
N LEU A 316 19.03 -7.72 -18.03
CA LEU A 316 18.45 -7.51 -19.35
C LEU A 316 19.51 -7.02 -20.35
N THR A 317 19.28 -7.33 -21.62
CA THR A 317 20.19 -6.96 -22.73
C THR A 317 19.56 -5.99 -23.73
N SER A 318 18.28 -5.66 -23.55
CA SER A 318 17.49 -4.81 -24.44
C SER A 318 16.35 -4.14 -23.67
N SER A 319 15.51 -3.36 -24.35
CA SER A 319 14.30 -2.75 -23.81
C SER A 319 13.06 -3.09 -24.65
N ILE A 320 11.88 -2.98 -24.03
CA ILE A 320 10.58 -3.11 -24.68
C ILE A 320 9.56 -2.20 -23.98
N SER A 321 8.56 -1.76 -24.73
CA SER A 321 7.41 -1.02 -24.20
C SER A 321 6.12 -1.79 -24.53
N SER A 322 5.11 -1.70 -23.67
CA SER A 322 3.83 -2.41 -23.83
C SER A 322 3.02 -1.98 -25.06
N ASN A 323 3.35 -0.85 -25.67
CA ASN A 323 2.70 -0.36 -26.90
C ASN A 323 3.43 -0.78 -28.19
N GLU A 324 4.52 -1.56 -28.08
CA GLU A 324 5.20 -2.12 -29.23
C GLU A 324 4.43 -3.33 -29.80
N ASN A 325 4.69 -3.68 -31.06
CA ASN A 325 4.01 -4.80 -31.70
C ASN A 325 4.41 -6.18 -31.13
N SER A 326 3.55 -7.17 -31.34
CA SER A 326 3.72 -8.55 -30.86
C SER A 326 5.05 -9.18 -31.28
N ASP A 327 5.54 -8.87 -32.48
CA ASP A 327 6.79 -9.43 -33.00
C ASP A 327 8.00 -8.90 -32.23
N LYS A 328 8.02 -7.60 -31.92
CA LYS A 328 9.07 -7.00 -31.08
C LYS A 328 9.02 -7.53 -29.66
N ILE A 329 7.83 -7.67 -29.08
CA ILE A 329 7.65 -8.25 -27.74
C ILE A 329 8.18 -9.69 -27.71
N THR A 330 7.80 -10.51 -28.70
CA THR A 330 8.27 -11.89 -28.81
C THR A 330 9.79 -11.97 -28.96
N LYS A 331 10.38 -11.11 -29.80
CA LYS A 331 11.85 -11.01 -29.97
C LYS A 331 12.53 -10.60 -28.66
N PHE A 332 11.98 -9.63 -27.93
CA PHE A 332 12.51 -9.21 -26.63
C PHE A 332 12.46 -10.36 -25.60
N ILE A 333 11.33 -11.08 -25.55
CA ILE A 333 11.14 -12.21 -24.63
C ILE A 333 12.15 -13.33 -24.91
N THR A 334 12.29 -13.72 -26.18
CA THR A 334 13.23 -14.77 -26.59
C THR A 334 14.68 -14.34 -26.36
N ARG A 335 15.05 -13.11 -26.68
CA ARG A 335 16.42 -12.61 -26.53
C ARG A 335 16.93 -12.60 -25.09
N ASN A 336 16.04 -12.43 -24.12
CA ASN A 336 16.41 -12.37 -22.70
C ASN A 336 16.12 -13.68 -21.95
N ASP A 337 15.72 -14.74 -22.65
CA ASP A 337 15.48 -16.08 -22.10
C ASP A 337 14.55 -16.08 -20.86
N PHE A 338 13.45 -15.32 -20.90
CA PHE A 338 12.49 -15.32 -19.79
C PHE A 338 11.90 -16.71 -19.57
N SER A 339 11.74 -17.09 -18.30
CA SER A 339 11.07 -18.33 -17.92
C SER A 339 9.57 -18.28 -18.25
N LYS A 340 8.91 -19.46 -18.31
CA LYS A 340 7.46 -19.54 -18.56
C LYS A 340 6.66 -18.62 -17.62
N ASN A 341 6.93 -18.68 -16.31
CA ASN A 341 6.24 -17.84 -15.33
C ASN A 341 6.50 -16.33 -15.55
N GLN A 342 7.71 -15.95 -15.97
CA GLN A 342 8.01 -14.55 -16.27
C GLN A 342 7.27 -14.06 -17.53
N LYS A 343 7.13 -14.93 -18.55
CA LYS A 343 6.33 -14.62 -19.73
C LYS A 343 4.87 -14.37 -19.35
N GLU A 344 4.27 -15.26 -18.55
CA GLU A 344 2.90 -15.09 -18.06
C GLU A 344 2.71 -13.79 -17.25
N ILE A 345 3.70 -13.41 -16.43
CA ILE A 345 3.69 -12.12 -15.71
C ILE A 345 3.70 -10.94 -16.69
N ILE A 346 4.58 -10.96 -17.70
CA ILE A 346 4.69 -9.90 -18.70
C ILE A 346 3.38 -9.78 -19.50
N GLU A 347 2.82 -10.90 -19.95
CA GLU A 347 1.55 -10.95 -20.69
C GLU A 347 0.40 -10.35 -19.86
N LYS A 348 0.22 -10.79 -18.62
CA LYS A 348 -0.80 -10.24 -17.71
C LYS A 348 -0.59 -8.76 -17.44
N LEU A 349 0.65 -8.34 -17.24
CA LEU A 349 1.00 -6.94 -16.98
C LEU A 349 0.75 -6.04 -18.20
N PHE A 350 1.01 -6.53 -19.41
CA PHE A 350 0.75 -5.78 -20.64
C PHE A 350 -0.75 -5.71 -20.95
N ASP A 351 -1.50 -6.79 -20.74
CA ASP A 351 -2.98 -6.76 -20.79
C ASP A 351 -3.54 -5.76 -19.78
N GLU A 352 -3.03 -5.76 -18.54
CA GLU A 352 -3.43 -4.77 -17.52
C GLU A 352 -3.12 -3.34 -17.97
N ALA A 353 -1.95 -3.10 -18.55
CA ALA A 353 -1.53 -1.80 -19.05
C ALA A 353 -2.46 -1.29 -20.16
N GLU A 354 -2.80 -2.16 -21.11
CA GLU A 354 -3.73 -1.88 -22.20
C GLU A 354 -5.12 -1.53 -21.65
N LYS A 355 -5.71 -2.38 -20.79
CA LYS A 355 -7.07 -2.17 -20.26
C LYS A 355 -7.20 -0.93 -19.39
N ASN A 356 -6.11 -0.48 -18.77
CA ASN A 356 -6.11 0.64 -17.83
C ASN A 356 -5.43 1.91 -18.36
N ASN A 357 -4.97 1.92 -19.61
CA ASN A 357 -4.32 3.06 -20.25
C ASN A 357 -3.06 3.57 -19.53
N PHE A 358 -2.19 2.66 -19.10
CA PHE A 358 -0.82 3.01 -18.67
C PHE A 358 0.21 2.31 -19.54
N LEU A 359 1.47 2.75 -19.46
CA LEU A 359 2.58 2.12 -20.18
C LEU A 359 3.42 1.27 -19.24
N VAL A 360 3.91 0.15 -19.77
CA VAL A 360 4.93 -0.65 -19.10
C VAL A 360 6.18 -0.61 -19.94
N ILE A 361 7.29 -0.19 -19.33
CA ILE A 361 8.61 -0.21 -19.96
C ILE A 361 9.44 -1.24 -19.21
N ILE A 362 10.03 -2.18 -19.93
CA ILE A 362 10.98 -3.15 -19.37
C ILE A 362 12.33 -2.91 -20.04
N GLU A 363 13.35 -2.51 -19.28
CA GLU A 363 14.64 -2.11 -19.86
C GLU A 363 15.85 -2.52 -19.03
N LYS A 364 16.99 -2.63 -19.71
CA LYS A 364 18.28 -2.80 -19.05
C LYS A 364 18.56 -1.61 -18.14
N ALA A 365 18.93 -1.89 -16.89
CA ALA A 365 19.48 -0.88 -15.99
C ALA A 365 20.93 -0.60 -16.40
N GLU A 366 21.28 0.69 -16.48
CA GLU A 366 22.65 1.16 -16.72
C GLU A 366 23.55 0.96 -15.49
#